data_AF-A0A932ALW4-F1
#
_entry.id   AF-A0A932ALW4-F1
#
_cell.length_a   1.000
_cell.length_b   1.000
_cell.length_c   1.000
_cell.angle_alpha   90.00
_cell.angle_beta   90.00
_cell.angle_gamma   90.00
#
_symmetry.space_group_name_H-M   'P 1'
#
loop_
_entity.id
_entity.type
_entity.pdbx_description
1 polymer ?
#
loop_
_entity_poly.entity_id
_entity_poly.type
_entity_poly.pdbx_seq_one_letter_code
_entity_poly.pdbx_strand_id
1 'polypeptide(L)'
;MSAGWPFGALGALGALGPLGACARRATVPGTSGACPGSECAGRGWAAGSVLRTVGVPACPGSECAGRGWAAGSVLRTVGVNGSGERLGRLPACVAPGCGIGPPRCDHGQVSGTDLGQGRGADVLDDSPREACGVFAVYAPGQPVAHLTYLGLYALQHRGQESAGMGVGDGEHITVVKDMGLVSNVFDDRTLAPLTGHLAIGHTRYSTTGSSTWRNAQPVFRSMGDLEFALGHNGNLVNTALLADELGMLPGVATSDSDLVAEMLMREMAAREGDASDGRALERALERTLPRLEGAFSFVLMDEGRIIGARDPNGFRPLCFGRLPGGGFVMASETPALDTVGAEFVREVEPGEVLVIDATGPRSLHPFPAARIEPRLCVFEFVYFARPDARLYGQSVHHARVRQGELLAEQAPVDADLVMGVPESGVPAAEGYARRSGIPFGQGLVKNRYIGRTFIAPTQEMRALGVRMKFNPLRDNIDGRRIVVVDDSIVRGTTQQQLTRMLREAGAREVHLRLTSPPVRWPCFYGMDFGSPDELLAAGMDVEEIRRHLGVDTLAYIEVERLVASTGAPEAGYCTACFTGSYPIEVPVALHKGVLEGASCGDPKPVGAAATLLDGVGGPGVRAPSRSPGDGR
;
A
#
# COMPACT_ATOMS: atom_id res chain seq x y z
N MET A 1 -46.13 19.24 18.78
CA MET A 1 -46.64 20.20 19.78
C MET A 1 -45.40 20.89 20.37
N SER A 2 -44.91 21.97 19.73
CA SER A 2 -45.18 23.39 20.04
C SER A 2 -44.60 23.79 21.41
N ALA A 3 -43.77 24.81 21.61
CA ALA A 3 -43.29 26.00 20.89
C ALA A 3 -42.01 26.48 21.66
N GLY A 4 -41.08 27.33 21.23
CA GLY A 4 -41.13 28.51 20.36
C GLY A 4 -40.64 29.75 21.14
N TRP A 5 -39.42 30.22 20.84
CA TRP A 5 -38.87 31.61 20.73
C TRP A 5 -39.48 32.79 21.54
N PRO A 6 -38.69 33.84 21.83
CA PRO A 6 -38.68 34.99 20.91
C PRO A 6 -37.32 35.70 20.66
N PHE A 7 -37.34 36.41 19.54
CA PHE A 7 -36.38 37.33 18.91
C PHE A 7 -36.10 38.63 19.69
N GLY A 8 -35.02 39.33 19.29
CA GLY A 8 -34.93 40.79 19.38
C GLY A 8 -33.64 41.37 18.79
N ALA A 9 -33.70 41.88 17.56
CA ALA A 9 -32.67 42.68 16.90
C ALA A 9 -33.22 44.08 16.57
N LEU A 10 -32.38 45.13 16.71
CA LEU A 10 -32.45 46.52 16.20
C LEU A 10 -31.39 47.32 16.99
N GLY A 11 -30.51 48.20 16.50
CA GLY A 11 -30.23 48.79 15.20
C GLY A 11 -29.41 50.09 15.42
N ALA A 12 -28.46 50.36 14.51
CA ALA A 12 -27.97 51.68 14.05
C ALA A 12 -26.97 52.58 14.85
N LEU A 13 -25.85 52.85 14.15
CA LEU A 13 -25.18 54.14 13.86
C LEU A 13 -24.44 54.96 14.95
N GLY A 14 -23.17 55.28 14.66
CA GLY A 14 -22.44 56.39 15.28
C GLY A 14 -20.93 56.40 14.98
N ALA A 15 -20.51 57.16 13.96
CA ALA A 15 -19.12 57.41 13.57
C ALA A 15 -18.38 58.34 14.55
N LEU A 16 -17.04 58.21 14.67
CA LEU A 16 -16.09 59.29 14.99
C LEU A 16 -14.65 58.85 14.62
N GLY A 17 -13.91 59.76 13.97
CA GLY A 17 -12.65 59.52 13.24
C GLY A 17 -11.33 59.54 14.06
N PRO A 18 -10.16 59.57 13.38
CA PRO A 18 -8.88 59.16 13.93
C PRO A 18 -7.97 60.30 14.42
N LEU A 19 -7.19 60.01 15.45
CA LEU A 19 -5.96 60.68 15.91
C LEU A 19 -4.88 59.59 15.93
N GLY A 20 -3.60 59.74 15.62
CA GLY A 20 -2.70 60.86 15.39
C GLY A 20 -1.27 60.26 15.35
N ALA A 21 -0.36 60.96 14.69
CA ALA A 21 0.95 60.51 14.19
C ALA A 21 2.00 60.06 15.24
N CYS A 22 3.00 59.31 14.76
CA CYS A 22 4.38 59.45 15.22
C CYS A 22 5.37 59.23 14.07
N ALA A 23 6.27 60.19 13.87
CA ALA A 23 7.22 60.32 12.77
C ALA A 23 8.65 59.93 13.22
N ARG A 24 9.51 59.53 12.27
CA ARG A 24 10.96 59.82 12.26
C ARG A 24 11.53 59.71 10.83
N ARG A 25 12.28 60.76 10.45
CA ARG A 25 13.04 60.96 9.19
C ARG A 25 14.49 60.47 9.34
N ALA A 26 15.13 60.12 8.22
CA ALA A 26 16.50 60.51 7.79
C ALA A 26 16.79 59.91 6.38
N THR A 27 16.71 60.68 5.28
CA THR A 27 17.81 61.30 4.50
C THR A 27 18.73 60.35 3.70
N VAL A 28 18.72 60.53 2.37
CA VAL A 28 19.63 59.97 1.32
C VAL A 28 20.82 60.94 1.09
N PRO A 29 21.95 60.56 0.46
CA PRO A 29 22.10 60.70 -1.03
C PRO A 29 22.88 59.50 -1.68
N GLY A 30 22.54 59.05 -2.89
CA GLY A 30 23.08 59.49 -4.20
C GLY A 30 24.24 58.58 -4.63
N THR A 31 24.23 57.86 -5.77
CA THR A 31 24.55 58.31 -7.15
C THR A 31 24.08 57.24 -8.16
N SER A 32 23.16 57.53 -9.09
CA SER A 32 23.35 57.88 -10.54
C SER A 32 24.10 56.82 -11.36
N GLY A 33 23.67 56.35 -12.54
CA GLY A 33 22.56 56.64 -13.48
C GLY A 33 22.48 55.44 -14.46
N ALA A 34 21.84 55.41 -15.60
CA ALA A 34 20.74 56.11 -16.26
C ALA A 34 20.50 55.31 -17.58
N CYS A 35 19.23 55.13 -17.96
CA CYS A 35 18.68 54.61 -19.23
C CYS A 35 19.17 55.41 -20.48
N PRO A 36 18.76 55.15 -21.76
CA PRO A 36 17.62 54.36 -22.32
C PRO A 36 18.04 53.45 -23.52
N GLY A 37 17.27 52.59 -24.19
CA GLY A 37 15.88 52.57 -24.66
C GLY A 37 15.88 52.68 -26.20
N SER A 38 15.33 51.69 -26.93
CA SER A 38 14.78 51.86 -28.30
C SER A 38 14.06 50.61 -28.80
N GLU A 39 12.81 50.78 -29.21
CA GLU A 39 12.05 49.91 -30.11
C GLU A 39 12.72 49.79 -31.48
N CYS A 40 12.55 48.65 -32.16
CA CYS A 40 12.43 48.60 -33.62
C CYS A 40 11.81 47.29 -34.09
N ALA A 41 10.77 47.41 -34.90
CA ALA A 41 10.02 46.33 -35.52
C ALA A 41 10.67 45.81 -36.81
N GLY A 42 10.42 44.54 -37.14
CA GLY A 42 10.10 44.13 -38.52
C GLY A 42 11.08 43.19 -39.25
N ARG A 43 10.47 42.14 -39.85
CA ARG A 43 10.92 41.29 -40.98
C ARG A 43 12.05 40.30 -40.60
N GLY A 44 11.83 38.99 -40.58
CA GLY A 44 11.44 38.17 -41.72
C GLY A 44 12.68 37.90 -42.59
N TRP A 45 13.18 36.67 -42.60
CA TRP A 45 13.65 35.89 -43.77
C TRP A 45 14.33 34.59 -43.31
N ALA A 46 14.17 33.57 -44.14
CA ALA A 46 14.51 32.18 -43.92
C ALA A 46 15.95 31.82 -44.31
N ALA A 47 16.34 30.62 -43.84
CA ALA A 47 17.30 29.68 -44.42
C ALA A 47 18.80 30.03 -44.43
N GLY A 48 19.62 29.05 -44.04
CA GLY A 48 21.05 29.05 -44.35
C GLY A 48 21.92 28.24 -43.39
N SER A 49 21.91 26.92 -43.52
CA SER A 49 22.95 26.04 -42.99
C SER A 49 24.29 26.27 -43.70
N VAL A 50 25.37 26.60 -42.98
CA VAL A 50 26.76 26.34 -43.42
C VAL A 50 27.66 26.06 -42.21
N LEU A 51 28.26 24.86 -42.23
CA LEU A 51 29.41 24.45 -41.43
C LEU A 51 30.68 25.24 -41.78
N ARG A 52 31.47 25.67 -40.78
CA ARG A 52 32.91 25.31 -40.63
C ARG A 52 33.59 25.99 -39.43
N THR A 53 33.96 25.14 -38.47
CA THR A 53 35.29 25.01 -37.79
C THR A 53 36.19 26.23 -37.59
N VAL A 54 36.51 26.54 -36.33
CA VAL A 54 37.85 26.79 -35.71
C VAL A 54 37.62 26.68 -34.19
N GLY A 55 38.41 26.09 -33.30
CA GLY A 55 39.70 25.40 -33.31
C GLY A 55 39.98 25.00 -31.86
N VAL A 56 40.53 23.81 -31.67
CA VAL A 56 40.99 23.28 -30.37
C VAL A 56 42.32 23.94 -30.00
N PRO A 57 42.58 24.20 -28.71
CA PRO A 57 43.90 23.93 -28.15
C PRO A 57 43.81 22.87 -27.05
N ALA A 58 44.70 21.89 -27.15
CA ALA A 58 44.87 20.81 -26.20
C ALA A 58 46.00 21.11 -25.21
N CYS A 59 45.96 20.35 -24.10
CA CYS A 59 46.97 20.05 -23.08
C CYS A 59 46.78 20.73 -21.71
N PRO A 60 47.24 20.10 -20.60
CA PRO A 60 46.89 18.74 -20.15
C PRO A 60 46.70 18.66 -18.61
N GLY A 61 46.08 17.59 -18.10
CA GLY A 61 46.33 17.15 -16.72
C GLY A 61 45.12 16.74 -15.89
N SER A 62 45.08 15.43 -15.61
CA SER A 62 44.59 14.74 -14.40
C SER A 62 43.10 14.76 -14.02
N GLU A 63 42.64 13.55 -13.64
CA GLU A 63 41.46 13.19 -12.85
C GLU A 63 40.10 13.05 -13.58
N CYS A 64 39.70 11.80 -13.84
CA CYS A 64 38.68 11.11 -13.04
C CYS A 64 38.21 9.82 -13.74
N ALA A 65 38.37 8.70 -13.02
CA ALA A 65 37.83 7.41 -13.39
C ALA A 65 36.29 7.43 -13.38
N GLY A 66 35.71 6.83 -14.42
CA GLY A 66 34.29 6.93 -14.73
C GLY A 66 33.34 6.17 -13.81
N ARG A 67 32.08 6.59 -13.89
CA ARG A 67 30.87 5.77 -13.75
C ARG A 67 29.74 6.53 -14.47
N GLY A 68 29.52 6.19 -15.74
CA GLY A 68 28.37 6.66 -16.51
C GLY A 68 27.11 5.91 -16.05
N TRP A 69 26.10 6.65 -15.61
CA TRP A 69 24.75 6.15 -15.40
C TRP A 69 23.96 6.27 -16.71
N ALA A 70 23.31 5.17 -17.10
CA ALA A 70 22.44 5.11 -18.26
C ALA A 70 21.20 5.97 -18.03
N ALA A 71 20.87 6.79 -19.04
CA ALA A 71 19.64 7.57 -19.09
C ALA A 71 18.41 6.65 -19.23
N GLY A 72 17.37 6.95 -18.47
CA GLY A 72 16.07 6.30 -18.57
C GLY A 72 15.49 6.40 -19.99
N SER A 73 15.00 5.27 -20.48
CA SER A 73 14.35 5.15 -21.78
C SER A 73 12.93 5.71 -21.71
N VAL A 74 12.72 6.87 -22.33
CA VAL A 74 11.38 7.33 -22.74
C VAL A 74 10.99 6.51 -23.96
N LEU A 75 10.03 5.59 -23.81
CA LEU A 75 9.41 4.92 -24.94
C LEU A 75 8.39 5.87 -25.57
N ARG A 76 8.77 6.52 -26.67
CA ARG A 76 7.82 7.08 -27.65
C ARG A 76 7.62 6.04 -28.74
N THR A 77 6.45 5.43 -28.79
CA THR A 77 5.99 4.67 -29.95
C THR A 77 5.62 5.67 -31.06
N VAL A 78 6.41 5.72 -32.12
CA VAL A 78 6.07 6.47 -33.35
C VAL A 78 5.40 5.47 -34.30
N GLY A 79 4.14 5.72 -34.63
CA GLY A 79 3.42 4.97 -35.65
C GLY A 79 4.07 5.10 -37.02
N VAL A 80 4.32 3.97 -37.68
CA VAL A 80 4.84 3.93 -39.05
C VAL A 80 3.66 3.87 -40.01
N ASN A 81 3.41 4.98 -40.72
CA ASN A 81 2.55 4.99 -41.91
C ASN A 81 3.28 4.31 -43.08
N GLY A 82 2.52 3.51 -43.84
CA GLY A 82 3.02 2.68 -44.91
C GLY A 82 3.50 3.44 -46.15
N SER A 83 4.55 2.91 -46.76
CA SER A 83 4.75 2.87 -48.21
C SER A 83 5.81 1.81 -48.51
N GLY A 84 5.45 0.80 -49.28
CA GLY A 84 6.33 -0.31 -49.61
C GLY A 84 7.43 0.07 -50.58
N GLU A 85 8.58 -0.58 -50.46
CA GLU A 85 9.48 -0.88 -51.58
C GLU A 85 10.42 -2.03 -51.22
N ARG A 86 10.56 -2.99 -52.15
CA ARG A 86 11.46 -4.16 -52.06
C ARG A 86 12.84 -3.79 -52.58
N LEU A 87 13.88 -3.99 -51.76
CA LEU A 87 15.28 -4.14 -52.18
C LEU A 87 15.88 -5.17 -51.19
N GLY A 88 16.35 -6.37 -51.55
CA GLY A 88 17.35 -6.70 -52.57
C GLY A 88 18.57 -7.27 -51.84
N ARG A 89 18.64 -8.60 -51.65
CA ARG A 89 19.82 -9.31 -51.09
C ARG A 89 20.97 -9.29 -52.10
N LEU A 90 22.23 -9.20 -51.63
CA LEU A 90 23.47 -9.88 -52.08
C LEU A 90 24.71 -9.25 -51.37
N PRO A 91 25.91 -9.88 -51.35
CA PRO A 91 26.34 -10.86 -50.35
C PRO A 91 27.63 -10.45 -49.57
N ALA A 92 27.96 -11.20 -48.52
CA ALA A 92 29.23 -11.08 -47.80
C ALA A 92 30.38 -11.71 -48.60
N CYS A 93 31.46 -10.96 -48.84
CA CYS A 93 32.72 -11.46 -49.36
C CYS A 93 33.53 -12.13 -48.24
N VAL A 94 33.94 -13.37 -48.49
CA VAL A 94 34.92 -14.14 -47.71
C VAL A 94 36.18 -14.27 -48.57
N ALA A 95 37.36 -14.04 -47.97
CA ALA A 95 38.62 -14.61 -48.42
C ALA A 95 39.61 -14.73 -47.23
N PRO A 96 40.53 -15.70 -47.25
CA PRO A 96 40.88 -16.50 -46.07
C PRO A 96 42.38 -16.55 -45.72
N GLY A 97 42.68 -17.13 -44.55
CA GLY A 97 43.85 -18.01 -44.39
C GLY A 97 44.97 -17.52 -43.48
N CYS A 98 45.00 -18.03 -42.24
CA CYS A 98 46.16 -18.75 -41.71
C CYS A 98 45.68 -19.62 -40.53
N GLY A 99 45.80 -20.94 -40.70
CA GLY A 99 45.31 -21.93 -39.75
C GLY A 99 46.32 -22.32 -38.68
N ILE A 100 45.83 -22.95 -37.61
CA ILE A 100 46.42 -24.04 -36.84
C ILE A 100 45.24 -24.76 -36.16
N GLY A 101 45.22 -26.10 -36.25
CA GLY A 101 44.20 -26.97 -35.68
C GLY A 101 44.28 -27.13 -34.16
N PRO A 102 43.33 -27.86 -33.55
CA PRO A 102 42.96 -27.69 -32.15
C PRO A 102 43.73 -28.63 -31.21
N PRO A 103 43.90 -28.24 -29.94
CA PRO A 103 43.90 -29.22 -28.87
C PRO A 103 42.72 -29.01 -27.91
N ARG A 104 42.26 -30.16 -27.44
CA ARG A 104 41.18 -30.40 -26.49
C ARG A 104 41.39 -29.60 -25.19
N CYS A 105 40.30 -29.05 -24.64
CA CYS A 105 40.27 -28.55 -23.27
C CYS A 105 39.68 -29.61 -22.36
N ASP A 106 40.57 -30.15 -21.53
CA ASP A 106 40.30 -30.99 -20.38
C ASP A 106 39.78 -30.14 -19.21
N HIS A 107 39.04 -30.78 -18.31
CA HIS A 107 38.40 -30.16 -17.16
C HIS A 107 39.43 -29.58 -16.16
N GLY A 108 39.28 -28.30 -15.83
CA GLY A 108 40.00 -27.65 -14.74
C GLY A 108 39.16 -26.52 -14.15
N GLN A 109 38.63 -26.74 -12.94
CA GLN A 109 37.84 -25.78 -12.18
C GLN A 109 38.63 -24.49 -11.92
N VAL A 110 38.04 -23.35 -12.29
CA VAL A 110 38.34 -22.05 -11.67
C VAL A 110 36.99 -21.40 -11.32
N SER A 111 36.72 -21.34 -10.02
CA SER A 111 35.58 -20.70 -9.40
C SER A 111 35.60 -19.19 -9.66
N GLY A 112 34.84 -18.74 -10.65
CA GLY A 112 34.44 -17.34 -10.77
C GLY A 112 33.33 -17.06 -9.76
N THR A 113 33.59 -16.11 -8.87
CA THR A 113 32.65 -15.61 -7.86
C THR A 113 31.39 -15.08 -8.53
N ASP A 114 30.31 -15.85 -8.40
CA ASP A 114 28.95 -15.43 -8.69
C ASP A 114 28.58 -14.28 -7.76
N LEU A 115 28.32 -13.10 -8.31
CA LEU A 115 27.78 -11.96 -7.58
C LEU A 115 26.34 -12.31 -7.22
N GLY A 116 26.20 -13.01 -6.10
CA GLY A 116 24.94 -13.47 -5.55
C GLY A 116 23.91 -12.35 -5.52
N GLN A 117 22.83 -12.56 -6.28
CA GLN A 117 21.57 -11.88 -6.10
C GLN A 117 21.08 -12.17 -4.68
N GLY A 118 21.36 -11.24 -3.77
CA GLY A 118 20.89 -11.30 -2.40
C GLY A 118 19.36 -11.20 -2.38
N ARG A 119 18.70 -12.32 -2.12
CA ARG A 119 17.36 -12.35 -1.53
C ARG A 119 17.45 -11.78 -0.10
N GLY A 120 17.57 -10.47 0.00
CA GLY A 120 17.46 -9.74 1.26
C GLY A 120 15.98 -9.50 1.55
N ALA A 121 15.26 -10.52 2.02
CA ALA A 121 14.03 -10.23 2.76
C ALA A 121 14.46 -9.49 4.04
N ASP A 122 13.89 -8.32 4.31
CA ASP A 122 14.08 -7.61 5.58
C ASP A 122 13.64 -8.52 6.75
N VAL A 123 14.59 -9.26 7.33
CA VAL A 123 14.39 -10.19 8.47
C VAL A 123 14.10 -9.43 9.78
N LEU A 124 14.00 -8.10 9.75
CA LEU A 124 14.02 -7.22 10.93
C LEU A 124 12.77 -6.34 11.07
N ASP A 125 11.78 -6.53 10.21
CA ASP A 125 10.51 -5.84 10.29
C ASP A 125 9.39 -6.85 10.57
N ASP A 126 9.03 -6.97 11.85
CA ASP A 126 7.97 -7.88 12.32
C ASP A 126 6.57 -7.26 12.22
N SER A 127 6.47 -5.99 11.81
CA SER A 127 5.18 -5.35 11.64
C SER A 127 4.43 -5.99 10.46
N PRO A 128 3.10 -6.08 10.55
CA PRO A 128 2.27 -6.47 9.41
C PRO A 128 2.64 -5.62 8.20
N ARG A 129 2.95 -6.28 7.09
CA ARG A 129 3.35 -5.61 5.87
C ARG A 129 2.11 -5.09 5.14
N GLU A 130 2.21 -3.83 4.74
CA GLU A 130 1.11 -2.93 4.38
C GLU A 130 0.31 -3.40 3.14
N ALA A 131 -0.94 -2.94 2.99
CA ALA A 131 -1.77 -3.11 1.79
C ALA A 131 -1.68 -1.86 0.90
N CYS A 132 -1.65 -1.98 -0.42
CA CYS A 132 -1.40 -0.86 -1.32
C CYS A 132 -2.30 0.40 -1.10
N GLY A 133 -1.83 1.58 -1.49
CA GLY A 133 -2.63 2.79 -1.55
C GLY A 133 -3.10 3.09 -2.98
N VAL A 134 -4.36 3.47 -3.15
CA VAL A 134 -4.91 3.92 -4.44
C VAL A 134 -5.45 5.34 -4.35
N PHE A 135 -5.29 6.10 -5.44
CA PHE A 135 -5.79 7.47 -5.59
C PHE A 135 -6.31 7.67 -7.01
N ALA A 136 -7.37 8.46 -7.17
CA ALA A 136 -7.88 8.88 -8.48
C ALA A 136 -8.42 10.30 -8.41
N VAL A 137 -8.24 11.08 -9.46
CA VAL A 137 -8.73 12.45 -9.57
C VAL A 137 -9.28 12.72 -10.96
N TYR A 138 -10.43 13.37 -11.02
CA TYR A 138 -11.03 13.94 -12.23
C TYR A 138 -11.21 15.44 -11.97
N ALA A 139 -10.37 16.26 -12.60
CA ALA A 139 -10.40 17.70 -12.39
C ALA A 139 -9.90 18.45 -13.64
N PRO A 140 -10.74 18.56 -14.69
CA PRO A 140 -10.41 19.35 -15.88
C PRO A 140 -9.96 20.77 -15.50
N GLY A 141 -8.85 21.22 -16.08
CA GLY A 141 -8.27 22.54 -15.80
C GLY A 141 -7.42 22.65 -14.52
N GLN A 142 -7.25 21.56 -13.75
CA GLN A 142 -6.37 21.51 -12.58
C GLN A 142 -5.13 20.66 -12.84
N PRO A 143 -4.01 20.85 -12.08
CA PRO A 143 -2.79 20.07 -12.25
C PRO A 143 -2.91 18.66 -11.65
N VAL A 144 -3.66 17.77 -12.31
CA VAL A 144 -4.01 16.43 -11.81
C VAL A 144 -2.81 15.55 -11.44
N ALA A 145 -1.68 15.67 -12.15
CA ALA A 145 -0.45 14.95 -11.78
C ALA A 145 0.10 15.39 -10.42
N HIS A 146 0.08 16.69 -10.12
CA HIS A 146 0.52 17.22 -8.82
C HIS A 146 -0.46 16.83 -7.71
N LEU A 147 -1.76 16.90 -7.96
CA LEU A 147 -2.78 16.42 -7.02
C LEU A 147 -2.58 14.93 -6.71
N THR A 148 -2.29 14.13 -7.73
CA THR A 148 -2.03 12.69 -7.58
C THR A 148 -0.75 12.43 -6.79
N TYR A 149 0.32 13.17 -7.06
CA TYR A 149 1.56 13.12 -6.27
C TYR A 149 1.29 13.37 -4.78
N LEU A 150 0.56 14.46 -4.45
CA LEU A 150 0.23 14.81 -3.08
C LEU A 150 -0.66 13.77 -2.41
N GLY A 151 -1.65 13.25 -3.12
CA GLY A 151 -2.53 12.17 -2.65
C GLY A 151 -1.75 10.90 -2.33
N LEU A 152 -0.84 10.47 -3.23
CA LEU A 152 0.01 9.30 -3.00
C LEU A 152 1.03 9.52 -1.88
N TYR A 153 1.57 10.73 -1.76
CA TYR A 153 2.47 11.09 -0.67
C TYR A 153 1.75 10.94 0.70
N ALA A 154 0.49 11.34 0.78
CA ALA A 154 -0.34 11.16 1.98
C ALA A 154 -0.66 9.68 2.28
N LEU A 155 -0.60 8.81 1.27
CA LEU A 155 -0.82 7.36 1.35
C LEU A 155 0.50 6.54 1.33
N GLN A 156 1.66 7.18 1.52
CA GLN A 156 2.96 6.49 1.44
C GLN A 156 3.11 5.38 2.50
N HIS A 157 2.42 5.49 3.63
CA HIS A 157 2.33 4.47 4.68
C HIS A 157 1.49 3.25 4.29
N ARG A 158 0.98 3.19 3.06
CA ARG A 158 0.32 2.01 2.51
C ARG A 158 1.23 1.17 1.61
N GLY A 159 2.37 1.71 1.24
CA GLY A 159 3.29 1.00 0.36
C GLY A 159 4.49 1.85 0.02
N GLN A 160 5.68 1.28 0.17
CA GLN A 160 6.96 1.98 -0.02
C GLN A 160 7.88 1.24 -0.99
N GLU A 161 7.38 0.21 -1.67
CA GLU A 161 8.19 -0.62 -2.58
C GLU A 161 8.21 -0.06 -4.00
N SER A 162 7.09 0.47 -4.47
CA SER A 162 6.99 1.16 -5.76
C SER A 162 5.90 2.21 -5.71
N ALA A 163 5.98 3.18 -6.62
CA ALA A 163 4.93 4.16 -6.86
C ALA A 163 4.71 4.34 -8.36
N GLY A 164 3.49 4.72 -8.74
CA GLY A 164 3.17 5.00 -10.14
C GLY A 164 1.92 5.85 -10.28
N MET A 165 1.78 6.51 -11.43
CA MET A 165 0.57 7.21 -11.83
C MET A 165 0.32 7.09 -13.33
N GLY A 166 -0.96 7.05 -13.69
CA GLY A 166 -1.44 7.25 -15.06
C GLY A 166 -2.12 8.61 -15.14
N VAL A 167 -1.85 9.37 -16.19
CA VAL A 167 -2.47 10.68 -16.45
C VAL A 167 -3.06 10.67 -17.85
N GLY A 168 -4.33 11.06 -17.95
CA GLY A 168 -5.10 11.09 -19.18
C GLY A 168 -5.43 12.51 -19.60
N ASP A 169 -5.22 12.83 -20.86
CA ASP A 169 -5.50 14.15 -21.46
C ASP A 169 -6.85 14.24 -22.20
N GLY A 170 -7.64 13.16 -22.19
CA GLY A 170 -8.88 13.05 -22.96
C GLY A 170 -8.75 12.18 -24.20
N GLU A 171 -7.53 11.90 -24.65
CA GLU A 171 -7.24 11.13 -25.87
C GLU A 171 -6.26 9.97 -25.60
N HIS A 172 -5.27 10.17 -24.73
CA HIS A 172 -4.22 9.21 -24.44
C HIS A 172 -3.92 9.12 -22.95
N ILE A 173 -3.46 7.95 -22.51
CA ILE A 173 -3.00 7.73 -21.14
C ILE A 173 -1.47 7.61 -21.09
N THR A 174 -0.82 8.50 -20.34
CA THR A 174 0.61 8.39 -20.03
C THR A 174 0.82 7.78 -18.65
N VAL A 175 1.52 6.64 -18.58
CA VAL A 175 1.84 5.98 -17.30
C VAL A 175 3.32 6.09 -16.97
N VAL A 176 3.61 6.56 -15.76
CA VAL A 176 4.96 6.60 -15.18
C VAL A 176 4.95 5.84 -13.86
N LYS A 177 5.85 4.87 -13.72
CA LYS A 177 6.00 4.05 -12.51
C LYS A 177 7.43 3.57 -12.34
N ASP A 178 7.88 3.50 -11.09
CA ASP A 178 9.19 2.97 -10.75
C ASP A 178 9.21 2.42 -9.31
N MET A 179 10.30 1.75 -8.95
CA MET A 179 10.55 1.23 -7.60
C MET A 179 10.95 2.37 -6.65
N GLY A 180 10.51 2.26 -5.40
CA GLY A 180 10.81 3.19 -4.32
C GLY A 180 9.63 4.05 -3.88
N LEU A 181 9.95 5.05 -3.06
CA LEU A 181 9.00 6.02 -2.50
C LEU A 181 8.45 6.96 -3.58
N VAL A 182 7.27 7.51 -3.34
CA VAL A 182 6.62 8.51 -4.21
C VAL A 182 7.57 9.68 -4.50
N SER A 183 8.29 10.17 -3.49
CA SER A 183 9.26 11.26 -3.63
C SER A 183 10.50 10.91 -4.45
N ASN A 184 10.80 9.61 -4.62
CA ASN A 184 11.94 9.14 -5.40
C ASN A 184 11.55 8.87 -6.85
N VAL A 185 10.31 8.43 -7.08
CA VAL A 185 9.77 8.15 -8.41
C VAL A 185 9.37 9.45 -9.13
N PHE A 186 8.84 10.43 -8.40
CA PHE A 186 8.31 11.65 -8.96
C PHE A 186 9.09 12.89 -8.51
N ASP A 187 9.69 13.58 -9.47
CA ASP A 187 10.34 14.88 -9.34
C ASP A 187 9.70 15.88 -10.33
N ASP A 188 10.13 17.14 -10.28
CA ASP A 188 9.59 18.18 -11.18
C ASP A 188 9.77 17.81 -12.67
N ARG A 189 10.79 17.01 -13.01
CA ARG A 189 11.09 16.63 -14.39
C ARG A 189 10.18 15.50 -14.87
N THR A 190 9.83 14.54 -14.01
CA THR A 190 8.90 13.46 -14.34
C THR A 190 7.45 13.91 -14.24
N LEU A 191 7.13 14.89 -13.40
CA LEU A 191 5.79 15.48 -13.30
C LEU A 191 5.47 16.47 -14.42
N ALA A 192 6.45 17.28 -14.87
CA ALA A 192 6.24 18.29 -15.92
C ALA A 192 5.56 17.77 -17.22
N PRO A 193 5.91 16.59 -17.78
CA PRO A 193 5.26 16.08 -18.98
C PRO A 193 3.89 15.46 -18.74
N LEU A 194 3.47 15.25 -17.49
CA LEU A 194 2.21 14.59 -17.14
C LEU A 194 1.07 15.62 -17.07
N THR A 195 0.64 16.07 -18.24
CA THR A 195 -0.47 17.01 -18.41
C THR A 195 -1.75 16.26 -18.74
N GLY A 196 -2.87 16.62 -18.11
CA GLY A 196 -4.15 15.99 -18.39
C GLY A 196 -5.32 16.54 -17.58
N HIS A 197 -6.45 15.85 -17.62
CA HIS A 197 -7.70 16.21 -16.95
C HIS A 197 -8.10 15.22 -15.86
N LEU A 198 -7.51 14.03 -15.89
CA LEU A 198 -7.74 12.96 -14.94
C LEU A 198 -6.45 12.16 -14.71
N ALA A 199 -6.37 11.52 -13.56
CA ALA A 199 -5.25 10.67 -13.20
C ALA A 199 -5.65 9.61 -12.18
N ILE A 200 -4.92 8.50 -12.20
CA ILE A 200 -4.90 7.53 -11.10
C ILE A 200 -3.49 7.34 -10.60
N GLY A 201 -3.35 6.98 -9.34
CA GLY A 201 -2.08 6.75 -8.67
C GLY A 201 -2.10 5.50 -7.80
N HIS A 202 -0.93 4.93 -7.57
CA HIS A 202 -0.75 3.76 -6.72
C HIS A 202 0.55 3.82 -5.91
N THR A 203 0.48 3.39 -4.64
CA THR A 203 1.64 3.02 -3.83
C THR A 203 1.58 1.52 -3.52
N ARG A 204 2.65 0.80 -3.82
CA ARG A 204 2.67 -0.66 -3.70
C ARG A 204 3.39 -1.13 -2.45
N TYR A 205 2.77 -2.12 -1.85
CA TYR A 205 3.43 -3.13 -1.04
C TYR A 205 3.08 -4.50 -1.64
N SER A 206 4.06 -5.38 -1.81
CA SER A 206 3.85 -6.67 -2.46
C SER A 206 3.06 -7.63 -1.56
N THR A 207 1.74 -7.72 -1.75
CA THR A 207 0.85 -8.73 -1.13
C THR A 207 0.80 -10.02 -1.95
N THR A 208 0.67 -9.88 -3.28
CA THR A 208 0.80 -10.95 -4.28
C THR A 208 1.85 -10.61 -5.33
N GLY A 209 2.53 -11.64 -5.80
CA GLY A 209 3.69 -11.54 -6.67
C GLY A 209 4.93 -11.07 -5.91
N SER A 210 6.03 -10.98 -6.65
CA SER A 210 7.32 -10.50 -6.21
C SER A 210 7.39 -8.97 -6.20
N SER A 211 8.32 -8.40 -5.43
CA SER A 211 8.60 -6.96 -5.45
C SER A 211 9.51 -6.62 -6.62
N THR A 212 8.91 -6.51 -7.81
CA THR A 212 9.60 -6.22 -9.06
C THR A 212 8.95 -5.05 -9.78
N TRP A 213 9.74 -4.36 -10.61
CA TRP A 213 9.24 -3.25 -11.43
C TRP A 213 8.04 -3.65 -12.31
N ARG A 214 8.01 -4.89 -12.81
CA ARG A 214 6.89 -5.42 -13.61
C ARG A 214 5.56 -5.37 -12.84
N ASN A 215 5.61 -5.63 -11.54
CA ASN A 215 4.45 -5.65 -10.67
C ASN A 215 4.10 -4.26 -10.10
N ALA A 216 4.89 -3.22 -10.40
CA ALA A 216 4.54 -1.85 -10.04
C ALA A 216 3.25 -1.44 -10.77
N GLN A 217 2.41 -0.66 -10.09
CA GLN A 217 1.11 -0.22 -10.60
C GLN A 217 1.10 1.31 -10.76
N PRO A 218 0.18 1.89 -11.57
CA PRO A 218 -0.90 1.23 -12.31
C PRO A 218 -0.46 0.21 -13.37
N VAL A 219 -1.26 -0.84 -13.56
CA VAL A 219 -1.19 -1.72 -14.73
C VAL A 219 -1.81 -0.99 -15.90
N PHE A 220 -1.14 -0.99 -17.06
CA PHE A 220 -1.61 -0.34 -18.28
C PHE A 220 -1.89 -1.39 -19.37
N ARG A 221 -2.92 -1.14 -20.18
CA ARG A 221 -3.34 -1.98 -21.30
C ARG A 221 -3.85 -1.10 -22.44
N SER A 222 -3.50 -1.47 -23.68
CA SER A 222 -3.96 -0.81 -24.90
C SER A 222 -4.27 -1.84 -26.00
N MET A 223 -5.40 -1.72 -26.69
CA MET A 223 -5.74 -2.49 -27.89
C MET A 223 -6.54 -1.63 -28.86
N GLY A 224 -5.98 -1.37 -30.04
CA GLY A 224 -6.59 -0.42 -30.98
C GLY A 224 -6.73 0.94 -30.32
N ASP A 225 -7.94 1.49 -30.32
CA ASP A 225 -8.28 2.78 -29.72
C ASP A 225 -8.74 2.66 -28.26
N LEU A 226 -8.62 1.49 -27.63
CA LEU A 226 -9.02 1.25 -26.24
C LEU A 226 -7.79 1.26 -25.34
N GLU A 227 -7.69 2.23 -24.44
CA GLU A 227 -6.66 2.29 -23.40
C GLU A 227 -7.30 2.30 -22.00
N PHE A 228 -6.66 1.63 -21.04
CA PHE A 228 -6.99 1.83 -19.63
C PHE A 228 -5.81 1.60 -18.70
N ALA A 229 -5.89 2.20 -17.53
CA ALA A 229 -4.99 1.94 -16.42
C ALA A 229 -5.77 1.45 -15.18
N LEU A 230 -5.14 0.58 -14.37
CA LEU A 230 -5.72 -0.06 -13.19
C LEU A 230 -4.75 -0.02 -12.00
N GLY A 231 -5.20 0.54 -10.88
CA GLY A 231 -4.58 0.43 -9.56
C GLY A 231 -5.43 -0.42 -8.62
N HIS A 232 -4.80 -1.27 -7.82
CA HIS A 232 -5.43 -2.25 -6.96
C HIS A 232 -4.88 -2.19 -5.53
N ASN A 233 -5.78 -2.05 -4.55
CA ASN A 233 -5.52 -2.36 -3.15
C ASN A 233 -6.35 -3.57 -2.73
N GLY A 234 -5.68 -4.70 -2.49
CA GLY A 234 -6.35 -5.92 -2.05
C GLY A 234 -5.55 -7.18 -2.37
N ASN A 235 -6.26 -8.30 -2.38
CA ASN A 235 -5.76 -9.59 -2.83
C ASN A 235 -6.91 -10.49 -3.25
N LEU A 236 -6.80 -11.09 -4.43
CA LEU A 236 -7.75 -12.06 -4.94
C LEU A 236 -7.36 -13.49 -4.54
N VAL A 237 -8.35 -14.30 -4.15
CA VAL A 237 -8.12 -15.68 -3.67
C VAL A 237 -8.30 -16.72 -4.78
N ASN A 238 -9.05 -16.41 -5.84
CA ASN A 238 -9.35 -17.33 -6.95
C ASN A 238 -8.47 -17.08 -8.20
N THR A 239 -7.32 -16.43 -8.07
CA THR A 239 -6.46 -16.04 -9.20
C THR A 239 -5.99 -17.21 -10.07
N ALA A 240 -5.62 -18.34 -9.45
CA ALA A 240 -5.18 -19.53 -10.17
C ALA A 240 -6.29 -20.12 -11.05
N LEU A 241 -7.52 -20.18 -10.52
CA LEU A 241 -8.70 -20.65 -11.25
C LEU A 241 -9.02 -19.72 -12.42
N LEU A 242 -9.01 -18.40 -12.19
CA LEU A 242 -9.26 -17.41 -13.23
C LEU A 242 -8.18 -17.44 -14.33
N ALA A 243 -6.91 -17.64 -13.97
CA ALA A 243 -5.83 -17.76 -14.94
C ALA A 243 -5.96 -19.01 -15.83
N ASP A 244 -6.36 -20.14 -15.24
CA ASP A 244 -6.61 -21.40 -15.96
C ASP A 244 -7.80 -21.27 -16.92
N GLU A 245 -8.91 -20.67 -16.48
CA GLU A 245 -10.09 -20.39 -17.33
C GLU A 245 -9.76 -19.55 -18.56
N LEU A 246 -8.79 -18.63 -18.44
CA LEU A 246 -8.32 -17.79 -19.55
C LEU A 246 -7.32 -18.50 -20.47
N GLY A 247 -6.87 -19.71 -20.10
CA GLY A 247 -5.82 -20.46 -20.78
C GLY A 247 -4.46 -19.78 -20.68
N MET A 248 -4.19 -19.03 -19.59
CA MET A 248 -2.92 -18.34 -19.41
C MET A 248 -1.83 -19.34 -19.04
N LEU A 249 -0.68 -19.25 -19.73
CA LEU A 249 0.49 -20.04 -19.34
C LEU A 249 1.00 -19.57 -17.96
N PRO A 250 1.54 -20.48 -17.13
CA PRO A 250 2.13 -20.12 -15.84
C PRO A 250 3.18 -19.01 -15.98
N GLY A 251 3.13 -18.01 -15.10
CA GLY A 251 4.06 -16.87 -15.10
C GLY A 251 3.75 -15.77 -16.12
N VAL A 252 2.69 -15.89 -16.94
CA VAL A 252 2.24 -14.80 -17.83
C VAL A 252 1.58 -13.68 -17.02
N ALA A 253 0.61 -14.02 -16.17
CA ALA A 253 0.15 -13.11 -15.13
C ALA A 253 1.14 -13.16 -13.97
N THR A 254 1.60 -11.99 -13.53
CA THR A 254 2.60 -11.90 -12.44
C THR A 254 2.02 -11.31 -11.15
N SER A 255 0.80 -10.78 -11.23
CA SER A 255 0.01 -10.32 -10.08
C SER A 255 -1.49 -10.49 -10.35
N ASP A 256 -2.30 -10.44 -9.30
CA ASP A 256 -3.76 -10.39 -9.42
C ASP A 256 -4.23 -9.22 -10.30
N SER A 257 -3.56 -8.08 -10.21
CA SER A 257 -3.87 -6.85 -10.93
C SER A 257 -3.61 -7.01 -12.43
N ASP A 258 -2.55 -7.73 -12.77
CA ASP A 258 -2.19 -8.08 -14.15
C ASP A 258 -3.21 -9.06 -14.77
N LEU A 259 -3.67 -10.04 -13.98
CA LEU A 259 -4.73 -10.96 -14.35
C LEU A 259 -6.07 -10.25 -14.58
N VAL A 260 -6.47 -9.36 -13.67
CA VAL A 260 -7.70 -8.56 -13.81
C VAL A 260 -7.62 -7.67 -15.05
N ALA A 261 -6.48 -7.03 -15.32
CA ALA A 261 -6.29 -6.24 -16.53
C ALA A 261 -6.42 -7.09 -17.81
N GLU A 262 -5.92 -8.32 -17.81
CA GLU A 262 -6.11 -9.25 -18.93
C GLU A 262 -7.58 -9.65 -19.12
N MET A 263 -8.31 -9.93 -18.03
CA MET A 263 -9.75 -10.22 -18.08
C MET A 263 -10.54 -9.06 -18.68
N LEU A 264 -10.29 -7.83 -18.22
CA LEU A 264 -10.96 -6.63 -18.72
C LEU A 264 -10.66 -6.42 -20.21
N MET A 265 -9.39 -6.56 -20.62
CA MET A 265 -9.01 -6.43 -22.02
C MET A 265 -9.75 -7.43 -22.92
N ARG A 266 -9.86 -8.69 -22.50
CA ARG A 266 -10.59 -9.71 -23.27
C ARG A 266 -12.09 -9.44 -23.34
N GLU A 267 -12.70 -9.00 -22.24
CA GLU A 267 -14.10 -8.64 -22.20
C GLU A 267 -14.43 -7.43 -23.10
N MET A 268 -13.49 -6.49 -23.22
CA MET A 268 -13.59 -5.35 -24.14
C MET A 268 -13.40 -5.79 -25.60
N ALA A 269 -12.39 -6.61 -25.89
CA ALA A 269 -12.06 -7.07 -27.24
C ALA A 269 -13.10 -8.02 -27.84
N ALA A 270 -13.69 -8.92 -27.04
CA ALA A 270 -14.63 -9.92 -27.53
C ALA A 270 -15.96 -9.32 -28.05
N ARG A 271 -16.20 -8.03 -27.84
CA ARG A 271 -17.50 -7.39 -28.09
C ARG A 271 -17.35 -6.03 -28.77
N GLU A 272 -16.57 -5.98 -29.86
CA GLU A 272 -16.36 -4.79 -30.72
C GLU A 272 -17.66 -4.04 -31.11
N GLY A 273 -18.82 -4.72 -31.14
CA GLY A 273 -20.12 -4.09 -31.43
C GLY A 273 -20.70 -3.20 -30.31
N ASP A 274 -20.22 -3.33 -29.08
CA ASP A 274 -20.62 -2.49 -27.94
C ASP A 274 -19.85 -1.16 -27.90
N ALA A 275 -18.76 -0.99 -28.64
CA ALA A 275 -17.82 0.13 -28.49
C ALA A 275 -18.37 1.53 -28.86
N SER A 276 -19.57 1.63 -29.44
CA SER A 276 -20.08 2.88 -30.02
C SER A 276 -20.45 3.99 -29.02
N ASP A 277 -20.68 3.67 -27.74
CA ASP A 277 -21.06 4.64 -26.69
C ASP A 277 -19.93 5.00 -25.72
N GLY A 278 -18.72 4.47 -25.96
CA GLY A 278 -17.54 4.72 -25.12
C GLY A 278 -17.59 4.10 -23.73
N ARG A 279 -18.54 3.19 -23.40
CA ARG A 279 -18.66 2.53 -22.09
C ARG A 279 -18.13 1.09 -22.07
N ALA A 280 -17.16 0.78 -22.93
CA ALA A 280 -16.61 -0.57 -23.06
C ALA A 280 -16.00 -1.08 -21.73
N LEU A 281 -15.22 -0.23 -21.05
CA LEU A 281 -14.59 -0.57 -19.77
C LEU A 281 -15.62 -0.82 -18.66
N GLU A 282 -16.66 0.00 -18.56
CA GLU A 282 -17.73 -0.19 -17.57
C GLU A 282 -18.46 -1.51 -17.75
N ARG A 283 -18.85 -1.84 -18.98
CA ARG A 283 -19.50 -3.11 -19.30
C ARG A 283 -18.58 -4.31 -19.03
N ALA A 284 -17.28 -4.17 -19.28
CA ALA A 284 -16.29 -5.19 -18.95
C ALA A 284 -16.18 -5.38 -17.42
N LEU A 285 -16.21 -4.29 -16.65
CA LEU A 285 -16.24 -4.33 -15.19
C LEU A 285 -17.51 -5.02 -14.66
N GLU A 286 -18.69 -4.68 -15.17
CA GLU A 286 -19.96 -5.30 -14.75
C GLU A 286 -19.95 -6.83 -14.92
N ARG A 287 -19.23 -7.35 -15.92
CA ARG A 287 -19.09 -8.80 -16.16
C ARG A 287 -17.93 -9.44 -15.40
N THR A 288 -16.85 -8.70 -15.21
CA THR A 288 -15.61 -9.23 -14.60
C THR A 288 -15.71 -9.24 -13.08
N LEU A 289 -16.18 -8.15 -12.48
CA LEU A 289 -16.18 -7.97 -11.02
C LEU A 289 -16.96 -9.07 -10.27
N PRO A 290 -18.14 -9.54 -10.73
CA PRO A 290 -18.86 -10.63 -10.06
C PRO A 290 -18.12 -11.98 -10.06
N ARG A 291 -17.07 -12.15 -10.87
CA ARG A 291 -16.25 -13.38 -10.93
C ARG A 291 -15.07 -13.34 -9.97
N LEU A 292 -14.74 -12.18 -9.40
CA LEU A 292 -13.59 -12.01 -8.53
C LEU A 292 -13.98 -12.44 -7.10
N GLU A 293 -13.15 -13.28 -6.49
CA GLU A 293 -13.26 -13.66 -5.08
C GLU A 293 -12.05 -13.11 -4.33
N GLY A 294 -12.29 -12.44 -3.20
CA GLY A 294 -11.25 -11.84 -2.36
C GLY A 294 -11.54 -10.38 -2.05
N ALA A 295 -10.49 -9.64 -1.71
CA ALA A 295 -10.58 -8.23 -1.37
C ALA A 295 -10.05 -7.37 -2.49
N PHE A 296 -10.76 -6.30 -2.84
CA PHE A 296 -10.28 -5.29 -3.77
C PHE A 296 -10.94 -3.93 -3.54
N SER A 297 -10.10 -2.90 -3.61
CA SER A 297 -10.47 -1.54 -3.93
C SER A 297 -9.67 -1.14 -5.15
N PHE A 298 -10.36 -0.99 -6.27
CA PHE A 298 -9.75 -0.59 -7.54
C PHE A 298 -9.96 0.89 -7.79
N VAL A 299 -8.96 1.50 -8.43
CA VAL A 299 -9.12 2.72 -9.22
C VAL A 299 -8.73 2.41 -10.65
N LEU A 300 -9.56 2.81 -11.60
CA LEU A 300 -9.31 2.67 -13.02
C LEU A 300 -9.48 4.01 -13.72
N MET A 301 -8.89 4.12 -14.89
CA MET A 301 -9.21 5.19 -15.83
C MET A 301 -9.18 4.68 -17.26
N ASP A 302 -10.10 5.20 -18.07
CA ASP A 302 -9.97 5.28 -19.52
C ASP A 302 -9.57 6.73 -19.90
N GLU A 303 -9.67 7.11 -21.16
CA GLU A 303 -9.28 8.43 -21.64
C GLU A 303 -10.19 9.55 -21.09
N GLY A 304 -11.43 9.24 -20.70
CA GLY A 304 -12.44 10.23 -20.34
C GLY A 304 -13.00 10.15 -18.92
N ARG A 305 -12.72 9.06 -18.18
CA ARG A 305 -13.37 8.74 -16.90
C ARG A 305 -12.40 8.13 -15.90
N ILE A 306 -12.67 8.37 -14.63
CA ILE A 306 -12.12 7.57 -13.54
C ILE A 306 -13.21 6.68 -12.94
N ILE A 307 -12.84 5.49 -12.51
CA ILE A 307 -13.76 4.50 -11.93
C ILE A 307 -13.17 3.97 -10.64
N GLY A 308 -13.95 3.99 -9.56
CA GLY A 308 -13.64 3.31 -8.31
C GLY A 308 -14.51 2.08 -8.18
N ALA A 309 -13.95 0.94 -7.77
CA ALA A 309 -14.74 -0.28 -7.53
C ALA A 309 -14.33 -0.92 -6.20
N ARG A 310 -15.31 -1.30 -5.40
CA ARG A 310 -15.09 -1.94 -4.10
C ARG A 310 -15.73 -3.32 -4.06
N ASP A 311 -15.03 -4.30 -3.48
CA ASP A 311 -15.53 -5.67 -3.35
C ASP A 311 -16.85 -5.75 -2.54
N PRO A 312 -17.67 -6.79 -2.73
CA PRO A 312 -18.97 -6.95 -2.05
C PRO A 312 -18.90 -6.96 -0.51
N ASN A 313 -17.73 -7.28 0.03
CA ASN A 313 -17.47 -7.28 1.46
C ASN A 313 -16.87 -5.95 1.94
N GLY A 314 -16.39 -5.09 1.06
CA GLY A 314 -15.74 -3.84 1.42
C GLY A 314 -14.49 -4.03 2.29
N PHE A 315 -13.72 -5.10 2.09
CA PHE A 315 -12.56 -5.42 2.94
C PHE A 315 -11.56 -4.28 3.04
N ARG A 316 -11.29 -3.60 1.91
CA ARG A 316 -10.35 -2.49 1.80
C ARG A 316 -11.08 -1.15 1.70
N PRO A 317 -10.53 -0.07 2.28
CA PRO A 317 -11.19 1.22 2.28
C PRO A 317 -11.03 1.94 0.94
N LEU A 318 -12.10 2.64 0.56
CA LEU A 318 -12.14 3.56 -0.57
C LEU A 318 -13.14 4.67 -0.25
N CYS A 319 -12.69 5.92 -0.31
CA CYS A 319 -13.49 7.10 -0.02
C CYS A 319 -13.55 8.03 -1.22
N PHE A 320 -14.60 8.86 -1.25
CA PHE A 320 -14.93 9.77 -2.32
C PHE A 320 -15.06 11.20 -1.78
N GLY A 321 -14.48 12.16 -2.49
CA GLY A 321 -14.47 13.57 -2.14
C GLY A 321 -14.62 14.50 -3.35
N ARG A 322 -14.92 15.77 -3.08
CA ARG A 322 -15.11 16.82 -4.08
C ARG A 322 -14.07 17.92 -3.91
N LEU A 323 -13.37 18.26 -4.99
CA LEU A 323 -12.42 19.36 -5.02
C LEU A 323 -13.13 20.72 -5.09
N PRO A 324 -12.53 21.78 -4.52
CA PRO A 324 -12.92 23.15 -4.79
C PRO A 324 -12.88 23.41 -6.30
N GLY A 325 -13.94 24.01 -6.85
CA GLY A 325 -14.01 24.34 -8.27
C GLY A 325 -14.58 23.24 -9.19
N GLY A 326 -15.10 22.13 -8.64
CA GLY A 326 -15.94 21.19 -9.42
C GLY A 326 -15.27 19.89 -9.90
N GLY A 327 -14.13 19.51 -9.31
CA GLY A 327 -13.50 18.21 -9.53
C GLY A 327 -13.86 17.16 -8.47
N PHE A 328 -13.41 15.93 -8.69
CA PHE A 328 -13.70 14.78 -7.84
C PHE A 328 -12.45 13.95 -7.56
N VAL A 329 -12.40 13.32 -6.38
CA VAL A 329 -11.27 12.50 -5.94
C VAL A 329 -11.79 11.22 -5.29
N MET A 330 -11.11 10.10 -5.55
CA MET A 330 -11.23 8.88 -4.77
C MET A 330 -9.89 8.49 -4.17
N ALA A 331 -9.87 7.95 -2.96
CA ALA A 331 -8.64 7.55 -2.29
C ALA A 331 -8.86 6.42 -1.29
N SER A 332 -7.82 5.64 -0.98
CA SER A 332 -7.90 4.62 0.07
C SER A 332 -8.24 5.18 1.45
N GLU A 333 -7.84 6.43 1.76
CA GLU A 333 -8.12 7.05 3.05
C GLU A 333 -8.44 8.54 2.92
N THR A 334 -9.23 9.06 3.87
CA THR A 334 -9.62 10.47 3.93
C THR A 334 -8.45 11.46 4.04
N PRO A 335 -7.29 11.18 4.68
CA PRO A 335 -6.19 12.13 4.73
C PRO A 335 -5.61 12.48 3.35
N ALA A 336 -5.79 11.60 2.35
CA ALA A 336 -5.41 11.92 0.97
C ALA A 336 -6.35 12.96 0.36
N LEU A 337 -7.64 12.93 0.69
CA LEU A 337 -8.61 13.96 0.30
C LEU A 337 -8.25 15.30 0.96
N ASP A 338 -7.97 15.28 2.27
CA ASP A 338 -7.60 16.47 3.03
C ASP A 338 -6.34 17.13 2.46
N THR A 339 -5.34 16.34 2.09
CA THR A 339 -4.06 16.82 1.53
C THR A 339 -4.23 17.56 0.21
N VAL A 340 -5.18 17.13 -0.63
CA VAL A 340 -5.49 17.81 -1.91
C VAL A 340 -6.61 18.85 -1.77
N GLY A 341 -7.09 19.09 -0.55
CA GLY A 341 -8.14 20.06 -0.25
C GLY A 341 -9.55 19.62 -0.68
N ALA A 342 -9.77 18.33 -0.93
CA ALA A 342 -11.08 17.80 -1.28
C ALA A 342 -11.98 17.63 -0.04
N GLU A 343 -13.23 18.08 -0.15
CA GLU A 343 -14.26 17.85 0.85
C GLU A 343 -14.69 16.38 0.81
N PHE A 344 -14.58 15.67 1.94
CA PHE A 344 -15.09 14.30 2.06
C PHE A 344 -16.61 14.26 1.84
N VAL A 345 -17.06 13.40 0.93
CA VAL A 345 -18.49 13.20 0.63
C VAL A 345 -19.00 11.95 1.33
N ARG A 346 -18.41 10.79 1.04
CA ARG A 346 -18.76 9.49 1.65
C ARG A 346 -17.71 8.42 1.35
N GLU A 347 -17.84 7.27 2.01
CA GLU A 347 -17.16 6.04 1.58
C GLU A 347 -17.84 5.46 0.32
N VAL A 348 -17.05 4.82 -0.54
CA VAL A 348 -17.58 3.97 -1.63
C VAL A 348 -18.15 2.71 -0.99
N GLU A 349 -19.39 2.37 -1.31
CA GLU A 349 -20.14 1.30 -0.65
C GLU A 349 -19.58 -0.08 -1.05
N PRO A 350 -19.70 -1.11 -0.19
CA PRO A 350 -19.37 -2.48 -0.57
C PRO A 350 -20.15 -2.92 -1.82
N GLY A 351 -19.44 -3.43 -2.82
CA GLY A 351 -19.99 -3.82 -4.13
C GLY A 351 -20.34 -2.65 -5.06
N GLU A 352 -20.03 -1.41 -4.70
CA GLU A 352 -20.26 -0.26 -5.57
C GLU A 352 -19.15 -0.09 -6.61
N VAL A 353 -19.56 0.30 -7.82
CA VAL A 353 -18.69 0.87 -8.84
C VAL A 353 -19.08 2.33 -9.06
N LEU A 354 -18.22 3.25 -8.63
CA LEU A 354 -18.40 4.69 -8.78
C LEU A 354 -17.69 5.18 -10.04
N VAL A 355 -18.44 5.59 -11.05
CA VAL A 355 -17.92 6.16 -12.30
C VAL A 355 -18.01 7.67 -12.25
N ILE A 356 -16.94 8.36 -12.65
CA ILE A 356 -16.87 9.82 -12.69
C ILE A 356 -16.34 10.25 -14.05
N ASP A 357 -17.14 11.05 -14.73
CA ASP A 357 -16.83 11.64 -16.03
C ASP A 357 -17.31 13.10 -16.09
N ALA A 358 -17.34 13.69 -17.29
CA ALA A 358 -17.78 15.08 -17.49
C ALA A 358 -19.23 15.36 -17.03
N THR A 359 -20.07 14.34 -16.88
CA THR A 359 -21.44 14.45 -16.39
C THR A 359 -21.54 14.40 -14.87
N GLY A 360 -20.47 13.98 -14.19
CA GLY A 360 -20.39 13.85 -12.73
C GLY A 360 -20.38 12.40 -12.25
N PRO A 361 -20.51 12.18 -10.92
CA PRO A 361 -20.45 10.87 -10.32
C PRO A 361 -21.75 10.07 -10.51
N ARG A 362 -21.63 8.77 -10.81
CA ARG A 362 -22.75 7.82 -10.82
C ARG A 362 -22.32 6.45 -10.29
N SER A 363 -23.25 5.78 -9.62
CA SER A 363 -23.03 4.45 -9.03
C SER A 363 -23.62 3.37 -9.91
N LEU A 364 -22.87 2.29 -10.09
CA LEU A 364 -23.31 1.01 -10.65
C LEU A 364 -23.20 -0.06 -9.56
N HIS A 365 -24.10 -1.04 -9.59
CA HIS A 365 -24.16 -2.13 -8.60
C HIS A 365 -24.19 -3.48 -9.33
N PRO A 366 -23.03 -3.97 -9.81
CA PRO A 366 -22.97 -5.17 -10.65
C PRO A 366 -23.16 -6.48 -9.87
N PHE A 367 -23.18 -6.42 -8.54
CA PHE A 367 -23.32 -7.61 -7.70
C PHE A 367 -24.78 -7.84 -7.29
N PRO A 368 -25.21 -9.11 -7.20
CA PRO A 368 -26.48 -9.44 -6.57
C PRO A 368 -26.51 -8.98 -5.11
N ALA A 369 -27.64 -8.44 -4.65
CA ALA A 369 -27.81 -7.96 -3.27
C ALA A 369 -27.45 -9.02 -2.21
N ALA A 370 -27.70 -10.30 -2.50
CA ALA A 370 -27.36 -11.42 -1.61
C ALA A 370 -25.85 -11.62 -1.40
N ARG A 371 -24.99 -11.04 -2.23
CA ARG A 371 -23.53 -11.07 -2.07
C ARG A 371 -22.98 -9.89 -1.26
N ILE A 372 -23.78 -8.87 -1.01
CA ILE A 372 -23.33 -7.68 -0.29
C ILE A 372 -23.33 -7.99 1.20
N GLU A 373 -22.15 -8.15 1.78
CA GLU A 373 -21.96 -8.48 3.19
C GLU A 373 -20.74 -7.72 3.76
N PRO A 374 -20.92 -6.53 4.34
CA PRO A 374 -19.82 -5.71 4.83
C PRO A 374 -18.94 -6.43 5.87
N ARG A 375 -17.63 -6.49 5.62
CA ARG A 375 -16.58 -7.15 6.42
C ARG A 375 -15.26 -6.35 6.35
N LEU A 376 -15.30 -5.03 6.57
CA LEU A 376 -14.10 -4.20 6.58
C LEU A 376 -12.99 -4.81 7.43
N CYS A 377 -11.74 -4.75 6.94
CA CYS A 377 -10.60 -5.26 7.67
C CYS A 377 -10.42 -4.52 9.02
N VAL A 378 -10.60 -5.22 10.15
CA VAL A 378 -10.47 -4.61 11.48
C VAL A 378 -9.04 -4.11 11.76
N PHE A 379 -8.05 -4.66 11.06
CA PHE A 379 -6.65 -4.21 11.15
C PHE A 379 -6.42 -2.79 10.65
N GLU A 380 -7.34 -2.23 9.84
CA GLU A 380 -7.35 -0.80 9.50
C GLU A 380 -7.46 0.07 10.77
N PHE A 381 -8.27 -0.34 11.74
CA PHE A 381 -8.38 0.33 13.04
C PHE A 381 -7.21 0.02 13.98
N VAL A 382 -6.66 -1.19 13.96
CA VAL A 382 -5.55 -1.60 14.82
C VAL A 382 -4.26 -0.83 14.48
N TYR A 383 -3.87 -0.85 13.21
CA TYR A 383 -2.54 -0.41 12.79
C TYR A 383 -2.55 0.36 11.48
N PHE A 384 -3.31 -0.11 10.49
CA PHE A 384 -2.95 0.14 9.11
C PHE A 384 -3.34 1.53 8.58
N ALA A 385 -4.56 1.97 8.87
CA ALA A 385 -4.97 3.31 8.50
C ALA A 385 -4.21 4.35 9.33
N ARG A 386 -4.00 5.55 8.77
CA ARG A 386 -3.46 6.64 9.58
C ARG A 386 -4.44 7.00 10.71
N PRO A 387 -3.93 7.47 11.87
CA PRO A 387 -4.80 7.87 12.97
C PRO A 387 -5.83 8.95 12.60
N ASP A 388 -5.51 9.85 11.67
CA ASP A 388 -6.39 10.92 11.18
C ASP A 388 -7.40 10.46 10.11
N ALA A 389 -7.39 9.18 9.72
CA ALA A 389 -8.37 8.62 8.81
C ALA A 389 -9.74 8.40 9.46
N ARG A 390 -10.78 8.34 8.61
CA ARG A 390 -12.15 7.99 8.99
C ARG A 390 -12.63 6.74 8.28
N LEU A 391 -13.19 5.80 9.03
CA LEU A 391 -13.73 4.52 8.55
C LEU A 391 -15.07 4.26 9.23
N TYR A 392 -16.09 3.88 8.47
CA TYR A 392 -17.48 3.79 8.96
C TYR A 392 -17.93 5.06 9.71
N GLY A 393 -17.48 6.22 9.21
CA GLY A 393 -17.69 7.53 9.84
C GLY A 393 -16.92 7.78 11.14
N GLN A 394 -16.21 6.79 11.68
CA GLN A 394 -15.48 6.85 12.95
C GLN A 394 -14.03 7.29 12.76
N SER A 395 -13.49 8.03 13.73
CA SER A 395 -12.06 8.37 13.75
C SER A 395 -11.22 7.16 14.17
N VAL A 396 -10.20 6.83 13.40
CA VAL A 396 -9.25 5.77 13.72
C VAL A 396 -8.48 6.08 15.01
N HIS A 397 -8.06 7.33 15.20
CA HIS A 397 -7.40 7.78 16.44
C HIS A 397 -8.29 7.55 17.67
N HIS A 398 -9.55 7.99 17.64
CA HIS A 398 -10.48 7.79 18.77
C HIS A 398 -10.74 6.31 19.05
N ALA A 399 -10.86 5.48 18.00
CA ALA A 399 -10.99 4.04 18.16
C ALA A 399 -9.78 3.44 18.90
N ARG A 400 -8.55 3.82 18.52
CA ARG A 400 -7.32 3.36 19.19
C ARG A 400 -7.23 3.82 20.65
N VAL A 401 -7.63 5.05 20.95
CA VAL A 401 -7.75 5.52 22.34
C VAL A 401 -8.74 4.64 23.12
N ARG A 402 -9.90 4.34 22.54
CA ARG A 402 -10.92 3.48 23.17
C ARG A 402 -10.46 2.03 23.34
N GLN A 403 -9.64 1.50 22.43
CA GLN A 403 -8.99 0.18 22.60
C GLN A 403 -8.16 0.16 23.87
N GLY A 404 -7.36 1.19 24.10
CA GLY A 404 -6.57 1.36 25.33
C GLY A 404 -7.44 1.40 26.59
N GLU A 405 -8.53 2.18 26.57
CA GLU A 405 -9.47 2.27 27.69
C GLU A 405 -10.11 0.91 28.01
N LEU A 406 -10.62 0.21 27.00
CA LEU A 406 -11.23 -1.12 27.18
C LEU A 406 -10.21 -2.17 27.62
N LEU A 407 -8.95 -2.07 27.19
CA LEU A 407 -7.89 -2.96 27.60
C LEU A 407 -7.45 -2.72 29.05
N ALA A 408 -7.50 -1.48 29.54
CA ALA A 408 -7.27 -1.16 30.95
C ALA A 408 -8.36 -1.73 31.87
N GLU A 409 -9.61 -1.75 31.40
CA GLU A 409 -10.72 -2.41 32.11
C GLU A 409 -10.58 -3.93 32.12
N GLN A 410 -10.17 -4.52 30.99
CA GLN A 410 -10.04 -5.96 30.84
C GLN A 410 -8.85 -6.52 31.62
N ALA A 411 -7.71 -5.84 31.57
CA ALA A 411 -6.44 -6.33 32.11
C ALA A 411 -5.68 -5.24 32.89
N PRO A 412 -6.21 -4.79 34.04
CA PRO A 412 -5.55 -3.81 34.90
C PRO A 412 -4.28 -4.39 35.53
N VAL A 413 -3.34 -3.52 35.90
CA VAL A 413 -2.13 -3.88 36.65
C VAL A 413 -1.63 -2.66 37.42
N ASP A 414 -1.06 -2.88 38.60
CA ASP A 414 -0.38 -1.82 39.34
C ASP A 414 0.97 -1.50 38.72
N ALA A 415 1.15 -0.29 38.21
CA ALA A 415 2.40 0.17 37.61
C ALA A 415 2.62 1.66 37.89
N ASP A 416 3.81 2.15 37.54
CA ASP A 416 4.24 3.53 37.83
C ASP A 416 4.21 4.43 36.59
N LEU A 417 4.10 3.84 35.38
CA LEU A 417 4.08 4.55 34.10
C LEU A 417 3.36 3.73 33.03
N VAL A 418 2.55 4.39 32.20
CA VAL A 418 2.07 3.85 30.92
C VAL A 418 2.82 4.51 29.77
N MET A 419 3.29 3.73 28.82
CA MET A 419 3.95 4.20 27.61
C MET A 419 3.45 3.43 26.39
N GLY A 420 3.42 4.10 25.24
CA GLY A 420 3.15 3.46 23.95
C GLY A 420 4.45 3.13 23.21
N VAL A 421 4.45 2.06 22.43
CA VAL A 421 5.47 1.81 21.41
C VAL A 421 5.21 2.75 20.23
N PRO A 422 6.13 3.68 19.91
CA PRO A 422 5.84 4.68 18.89
C PRO A 422 5.84 4.10 17.47
N GLU A 423 4.97 4.53 16.57
CA GLU A 423 3.99 5.61 16.75
C GLU A 423 2.56 5.08 16.99
N SER A 424 2.26 3.88 16.51
CA SER A 424 0.92 3.28 16.47
C SER A 424 0.33 2.98 17.85
N GLY A 425 1.16 2.57 18.83
CA GLY A 425 0.71 2.25 20.18
C GLY A 425 0.41 3.47 21.07
N VAL A 426 0.80 4.68 20.65
CA VAL A 426 0.70 5.90 21.47
C VAL A 426 -0.76 6.27 21.81
N PRO A 427 -1.72 6.34 20.86
CA PRO A 427 -3.11 6.68 21.19
C PRO A 427 -3.73 5.69 22.18
N ALA A 428 -3.44 4.40 22.02
CA ALA A 428 -3.91 3.37 22.93
C ALA A 428 -3.29 3.49 24.33
N ALA A 429 -2.00 3.84 24.42
CA ALA A 429 -1.35 4.11 25.69
C ALA A 429 -1.99 5.27 26.45
N GLU A 430 -2.36 6.35 25.74
CA GLU A 430 -3.08 7.48 26.32
C GLU A 430 -4.45 7.06 26.88
N GLY A 431 -5.19 6.24 26.14
CA GLY A 431 -6.46 5.66 26.59
C GLY A 431 -6.31 4.76 27.81
N TYR A 432 -5.33 3.86 27.78
CA TYR A 432 -5.05 2.96 28.91
C TYR A 432 -4.67 3.75 30.17
N ALA A 433 -3.80 4.75 30.04
CA ALA A 433 -3.39 5.63 31.13
C ALA A 433 -4.58 6.39 31.72
N ARG A 434 -5.40 7.01 30.87
CA ARG A 434 -6.60 7.74 31.30
C ARG A 434 -7.56 6.85 32.08
N ARG A 435 -7.78 5.61 31.63
CA ARG A 435 -8.72 4.70 32.26
C ARG A 435 -8.18 4.05 33.53
N SER A 436 -6.88 3.71 33.57
CA SER A 436 -6.24 3.10 34.74
C SER A 436 -5.87 4.12 35.83
N GLY A 437 -5.74 5.40 35.49
CA GLY A 437 -5.25 6.44 36.40
C GLY A 437 -3.73 6.47 36.57
N ILE A 438 -3.01 5.59 35.88
CA ILE A 438 -1.54 5.55 35.87
C ILE A 438 -1.03 6.66 34.94
N PRO A 439 -0.01 7.44 35.31
CA PRO A 439 0.48 8.52 34.47
C PRO A 439 1.01 8.01 33.13
N PHE A 440 0.63 8.69 32.05
CA PHE A 440 1.23 8.50 30.72
C PHE A 440 2.57 9.22 30.63
N GLY A 441 3.54 8.63 29.94
CA GLY A 441 4.78 9.31 29.59
C GLY A 441 5.56 8.60 28.49
N GLN A 442 6.56 9.30 27.95
CA GLN A 442 7.41 8.76 26.89
C GLN A 442 8.51 7.88 27.50
N GLY A 443 8.51 6.59 27.18
CA GLY A 443 9.63 5.69 27.50
C GLY A 443 10.60 5.48 26.32
N LEU A 444 10.14 5.70 25.09
CA LEU A 444 10.92 5.48 23.87
C LEU A 444 10.84 6.71 22.97
N VAL A 445 11.92 6.97 22.26
CA VAL A 445 11.98 7.91 21.15
C VAL A 445 12.23 7.13 19.87
N LYS A 446 11.34 7.27 18.89
CA LYS A 446 11.53 6.71 17.55
C LYS A 446 12.52 7.56 16.76
N ASN A 447 13.46 6.91 16.10
CA ASN A 447 14.35 7.56 15.16
C ASN A 447 13.59 7.85 13.86
N ARG A 448 13.35 9.13 13.56
CA ARG A 448 12.59 9.57 12.36
C ARG A 448 13.39 9.49 11.07
N TYR A 449 14.71 9.40 11.17
CA TYR A 449 15.61 9.40 10.01
C TYR A 449 16.03 8.00 9.58
N ILE A 450 15.46 6.96 10.21
CA ILE A 450 15.70 5.60 9.78
C ILE A 450 14.80 5.29 8.57
N GLY A 451 15.43 5.16 7.41
CA GLY A 451 14.80 4.52 6.26
C GLY A 451 14.79 3.00 6.42
N ARG A 452 14.26 2.27 5.41
CA ARG A 452 14.57 0.84 5.30
C ARG A 452 16.07 0.71 5.01
N THR A 453 16.87 0.33 6.01
CA THR A 453 18.32 0.30 5.85
C THR A 453 18.75 -0.88 4.96
N PHE A 454 19.25 -0.55 3.77
CA PHE A 454 19.93 -1.43 2.82
C PHE A 454 21.23 -2.00 3.42
N ILE A 455 21.38 -3.34 3.33
CA ILE A 455 22.63 -4.10 3.53
C ILE A 455 23.26 -3.92 4.94
N ALA A 456 22.82 -4.73 5.90
CA ALA A 456 23.61 -5.00 7.09
C ALA A 456 24.70 -6.06 6.75
N PRO A 457 25.99 -5.71 6.75
CA PRO A 457 27.07 -6.59 6.29
C PRO A 457 27.35 -7.78 7.22
N THR A 458 26.88 -7.74 8.47
CA THR A 458 27.10 -8.82 9.46
C THR A 458 25.82 -9.18 10.21
N GLN A 459 25.76 -10.42 10.72
CA GLN A 459 24.66 -10.93 11.56
C GLN A 459 24.47 -10.08 12.84
N GLU A 460 25.56 -9.54 13.39
CA GLU A 460 25.56 -8.69 14.59
C GLU A 460 24.95 -7.30 14.31
N MET A 461 25.20 -6.75 13.12
CA MET A 461 24.58 -5.49 12.67
C MET A 461 23.08 -5.65 12.42
N ARG A 462 22.62 -6.85 12.03
CA ARG A 462 21.18 -7.15 11.97
C ARG A 462 20.53 -7.18 13.36
N ALA A 463 21.25 -7.64 14.38
CA ALA A 463 20.77 -7.64 15.76
C ALA A 463 20.63 -6.24 16.40
N LEU A 464 21.10 -5.18 15.73
CA LEU A 464 20.93 -3.79 16.15
C LEU A 464 19.61 -3.15 15.70
N GLY A 465 18.74 -3.87 14.96
CA GLY A 465 17.55 -3.31 14.31
C GLY A 465 16.64 -2.47 15.22
N VAL A 466 16.16 -3.03 16.34
CA VAL A 466 15.29 -2.29 17.28
C VAL A 466 16.01 -1.12 17.95
N ARG A 467 17.32 -1.25 18.22
CA ARG A 467 18.16 -0.15 18.75
C ARG A 467 18.41 0.97 17.74
N MET A 468 18.32 0.70 16.45
CA MET A 468 18.36 1.75 15.42
C MET A 468 17.01 2.46 15.31
N LYS A 469 15.90 1.72 15.52
CA LYS A 469 14.53 2.25 15.45
C LYS A 469 14.14 3.06 16.69
N PHE A 470 14.56 2.62 17.89
CA PHE A 470 14.12 3.19 19.16
C PHE A 470 15.25 3.41 20.15
N ASN A 471 15.16 4.53 20.87
CA ASN A 471 16.06 4.87 21.98
C ASN A 471 15.27 4.96 23.29
N PRO A 472 15.67 4.26 24.37
CA PRO A 472 14.98 4.34 25.65
C PRO A 472 15.36 5.61 26.43
N LEU A 473 14.36 6.24 27.04
CA LEU A 473 14.52 7.37 27.96
C LEU A 473 14.73 6.84 29.38
N ARG A 474 15.99 6.58 29.75
CA ARG A 474 16.38 5.97 31.03
C ARG A 474 15.79 6.68 32.24
N ASP A 475 15.81 8.02 32.27
CA ASP A 475 15.28 8.82 33.38
C ASP A 475 13.78 8.56 33.66
N ASN A 476 13.03 8.14 32.62
CA ASN A 476 11.61 7.81 32.74
C ASN A 476 11.38 6.33 33.07
N ILE A 477 12.37 5.45 32.86
CA ILE A 477 12.23 3.99 32.97
C ILE A 477 12.87 3.42 34.23
N ASP A 478 14.02 3.96 34.66
CA ASP A 478 14.85 3.37 35.70
C ASP A 478 14.10 3.17 37.03
N GLY A 479 14.14 1.94 37.54
CA GLY A 479 13.48 1.51 38.77
C GLY A 479 11.95 1.38 38.71
N ARG A 480 11.30 1.70 37.58
CA ARG A 480 9.83 1.74 37.46
C ARG A 480 9.22 0.42 36.98
N ARG A 481 8.00 0.14 37.41
CA ARG A 481 7.09 -0.83 36.80
C ARG A 481 6.36 -0.14 35.65
N ILE A 482 6.48 -0.65 34.43
CA ILE A 482 5.98 0.03 33.24
C ILE A 482 4.93 -0.82 32.52
N VAL A 483 3.82 -0.19 32.14
CA VAL A 483 2.88 -0.74 31.16
C VAL A 483 3.32 -0.27 29.78
N VAL A 484 3.61 -1.24 28.90
CA VAL A 484 3.97 -0.99 27.50
C VAL A 484 2.77 -1.36 26.65
N VAL A 485 2.19 -0.39 25.97
CA VAL A 485 1.08 -0.60 25.05
C VAL A 485 1.62 -0.62 23.62
N ASP A 486 1.33 -1.70 22.90
CA ASP A 486 1.73 -1.91 21.51
C ASP A 486 0.50 -2.35 20.69
N ASP A 487 0.55 -2.22 19.36
CA ASP A 487 -0.62 -2.51 18.52
C ASP A 487 -0.86 -4.01 18.36
N SER A 488 0.18 -4.78 18.03
CA SER A 488 0.07 -6.18 17.63
C SER A 488 1.40 -6.93 17.73
N ILE A 489 1.32 -8.26 17.74
CA ILE A 489 2.49 -9.15 17.66
C ILE A 489 2.25 -10.14 16.52
N VAL A 490 3.13 -10.12 15.51
CA VAL A 490 3.14 -11.11 14.43
C VAL A 490 4.19 -12.18 14.73
N ARG A 491 5.48 -11.82 14.70
CA ARG A 491 6.61 -12.76 14.91
C ARG A 491 7.25 -12.66 16.31
N GLY A 492 7.10 -11.52 16.98
CA GLY A 492 7.55 -11.29 18.37
C GLY A 492 9.02 -10.97 18.57
N THR A 493 9.86 -10.97 17.53
CA THR A 493 11.30 -10.66 17.68
C THR A 493 11.52 -9.20 18.07
N THR A 494 10.69 -8.29 17.56
CA THR A 494 10.70 -6.87 17.90
C THR A 494 10.35 -6.66 19.37
N GLN A 495 9.27 -7.28 19.86
CA GLN A 495 8.83 -7.18 21.26
C GLN A 495 9.83 -7.82 22.22
N GLN A 496 10.49 -8.92 21.83
CA GLN A 496 11.55 -9.52 22.64
C GLN A 496 12.76 -8.57 22.77
N GLN A 497 13.20 -7.96 21.67
CA GLN A 497 14.28 -6.96 21.69
C GLN A 497 13.89 -5.70 22.47
N LEU A 498 12.65 -5.24 22.33
CA LEU A 498 12.13 -4.08 23.06
C LEU A 498 12.09 -4.35 24.56
N THR A 499 11.59 -5.52 24.98
CA THR A 499 11.57 -5.93 26.38
C THR A 499 12.97 -5.94 26.97
N ARG A 500 13.95 -6.53 26.26
CA ARG A 500 15.35 -6.51 26.66
C ARG A 500 15.90 -5.09 26.79
N MET A 501 15.63 -4.22 25.81
CA MET A 501 16.06 -2.81 25.83
C MET A 501 15.51 -2.06 27.05
N LEU A 502 14.24 -2.28 27.40
CA LEU A 502 13.61 -1.64 28.56
C LEU A 502 14.19 -2.15 29.88
N ARG A 503 14.49 -3.46 29.98
CA ARG A 503 15.21 -4.04 31.13
C ARG A 503 16.61 -3.47 31.28
N GLU A 504 17.36 -3.37 30.18
CA GLU A 504 18.70 -2.76 30.16
C GLU A 504 18.66 -1.25 30.48
N ALA A 505 17.51 -0.60 30.30
CA ALA A 505 17.25 0.79 30.70
C ALA A 505 16.86 0.95 32.18
N GLY A 506 16.66 -0.16 32.91
CA GLY A 506 16.40 -0.17 34.36
C GLY A 506 14.96 -0.51 34.77
N ALA A 507 14.09 -0.95 33.83
CA ALA A 507 12.70 -1.28 34.16
C ALA A 507 12.61 -2.44 35.18
N ARG A 508 11.94 -2.19 36.32
CA ARG A 508 11.71 -3.18 37.38
C ARG A 508 10.71 -4.25 36.96
N GLU A 509 9.62 -3.85 36.32
CA GLU A 509 8.59 -4.73 35.73
C GLU A 509 8.18 -4.18 34.36
N VAL A 510 7.87 -5.05 33.40
CA VAL A 510 7.40 -4.75 32.05
C VAL A 510 6.08 -5.53 31.85
N HIS A 511 4.98 -4.80 31.76
CA HIS A 511 3.64 -5.33 31.53
C HIS A 511 3.19 -4.99 30.12
N LEU A 512 3.18 -5.97 29.22
CA LEU A 512 2.85 -5.76 27.82
C LEU A 512 1.33 -5.84 27.60
N ARG A 513 0.77 -4.89 26.85
CA ARG A 513 -0.67 -4.75 26.56
C ARG A 513 -0.85 -4.52 25.06
N LEU A 514 -1.58 -5.42 24.40
CA LEU A 514 -1.76 -5.40 22.94
C LEU A 514 -3.18 -5.00 22.59
N THR A 515 -3.32 -4.00 21.71
CA THR A 515 -4.62 -3.56 21.20
C THR A 515 -5.13 -4.35 20.01
N SER A 516 -4.48 -5.48 19.68
CA SER A 516 -5.02 -6.54 18.86
C SER A 516 -5.17 -7.82 19.66
N PRO A 517 -6.14 -8.69 19.33
CA PRO A 517 -6.09 -10.10 19.68
C PRO A 517 -4.84 -10.78 19.10
N PRO A 518 -4.49 -12.00 19.56
CA PRO A 518 -3.36 -12.76 19.01
C PRO A 518 -3.56 -13.06 17.52
N VAL A 519 -2.57 -12.75 16.68
CA VAL A 519 -2.59 -13.07 15.24
C VAL A 519 -2.25 -14.54 15.05
N ARG A 520 -3.28 -15.37 14.87
CA ARG A 520 -3.13 -16.84 14.78
C ARG A 520 -3.20 -17.36 13.34
N TRP A 521 -3.77 -16.56 12.44
CA TRP A 521 -4.06 -16.97 11.08
C TRP A 521 -3.52 -15.95 10.07
N PRO A 522 -3.02 -16.41 8.90
CA PRO A 522 -2.57 -15.52 7.85
C PRO A 522 -3.72 -14.67 7.29
N CYS A 523 -3.39 -13.68 6.47
CA CYS A 523 -4.39 -12.88 5.77
C CYS A 523 -4.32 -13.20 4.28
N PHE A 524 -5.47 -13.39 3.66
CA PHE A 524 -5.59 -13.61 2.21
C PHE A 524 -6.25 -12.43 1.49
N TYR A 525 -6.46 -11.32 2.20
CA TYR A 525 -7.21 -10.14 1.73
C TYR A 525 -6.33 -8.89 1.62
N GLY A 526 -5.02 -9.07 1.50
CA GLY A 526 -4.07 -7.98 1.23
C GLY A 526 -3.21 -7.54 2.42
N MET A 527 -3.02 -8.37 3.46
CA MET A 527 -1.92 -8.16 4.42
C MET A 527 -0.91 -9.29 4.25
N ASP A 528 0.38 -8.95 4.21
CA ASP A 528 1.45 -9.95 4.15
C ASP A 528 1.93 -10.28 5.56
N PHE A 529 1.27 -11.28 6.16
CA PHE A 529 1.65 -11.85 7.46
C PHE A 529 2.71 -12.94 7.36
N GLY A 530 3.17 -13.28 6.14
CA GLY A 530 4.02 -14.44 5.92
C GLY A 530 3.28 -15.77 6.06
N SER A 531 4.02 -16.86 6.30
CA SER A 531 3.43 -18.19 6.45
C SER A 531 2.92 -18.43 7.88
N PRO A 532 1.98 -19.37 8.09
CA PRO A 532 1.49 -19.72 9.43
C PRO A 532 2.61 -20.06 10.44
N ASP A 533 3.69 -20.68 9.97
CA ASP A 533 4.85 -21.05 10.81
C ASP A 533 5.65 -19.83 11.31
N GLU A 534 5.49 -18.66 10.68
CA GLU A 534 6.13 -17.41 11.10
C GLU A 534 5.30 -16.66 12.15
N LEU A 535 4.05 -17.05 12.39
CA LEU A 535 3.16 -16.41 13.36
C LEU A 535 3.43 -16.95 14.77
N LEU A 536 3.86 -16.08 15.67
CA LEU A 536 4.16 -16.45 17.06
C LEU A 536 2.97 -17.10 17.76
N ALA A 537 1.77 -16.54 17.55
CA ALA A 537 0.55 -17.01 18.21
C ALA A 537 -0.14 -18.18 17.47
N ALA A 538 0.38 -18.66 16.33
CA ALA A 538 -0.18 -19.86 15.68
C ALA A 538 0.11 -21.13 16.50
N GLY A 539 1.30 -21.22 17.10
CA GLY A 539 1.75 -22.40 17.85
C GLY A 539 1.83 -22.24 19.37
N MET A 540 1.57 -21.04 19.91
CA MET A 540 1.73 -20.75 21.33
C MET A 540 0.46 -20.22 21.98
N ASP A 541 0.24 -20.58 23.24
CA ASP A 541 -0.73 -19.92 24.11
C ASP A 541 -0.18 -18.59 24.68
N VAL A 542 -1.03 -17.82 25.37
CA VAL A 542 -0.64 -16.49 25.88
C VAL A 542 0.45 -16.58 26.94
N GLU A 543 0.48 -17.63 27.75
CA GLU A 543 1.47 -17.79 28.82
C GLU A 543 2.83 -18.23 28.26
N GLU A 544 2.83 -19.07 27.22
CA GLU A 544 3.99 -19.41 26.42
C GLU A 544 4.58 -18.18 25.74
N ILE A 545 3.74 -17.34 25.12
CA ILE A 545 4.19 -16.08 24.50
C ILE A 545 4.77 -15.14 25.56
N ARG A 546 4.11 -14.99 26.72
CA ARG A 546 4.60 -14.17 27.84
C ARG A 546 6.02 -14.58 28.25
N ARG A 547 6.24 -15.88 28.45
CA ARG A 547 7.56 -16.45 28.80
C ARG A 547 8.57 -16.24 27.67
N HIS A 548 8.17 -16.43 26.41
CA HIS A 548 9.03 -16.26 25.25
C HIS A 548 9.53 -14.80 25.10
N LEU A 549 8.66 -13.83 25.35
CA LEU A 549 8.98 -12.40 25.29
C LEU A 549 9.75 -11.91 26.52
N GLY A 550 9.66 -12.61 27.65
CA GLY A 550 10.34 -12.22 28.90
C GLY A 550 9.68 -11.06 29.65
N VAL A 551 8.37 -10.88 29.49
CA VAL A 551 7.57 -9.83 30.17
C VAL A 551 6.91 -10.38 31.44
N ASP A 552 6.64 -9.52 32.43
CA ASP A 552 6.03 -9.95 33.70
C ASP A 552 4.57 -10.32 33.51
N THR A 553 3.81 -9.50 32.77
CA THR A 553 2.44 -9.81 32.38
C THR A 553 2.21 -9.48 30.92
N LEU A 554 1.34 -10.25 30.27
CA LEU A 554 0.94 -10.08 28.89
C LEU A 554 -0.58 -10.15 28.80
N ALA A 555 -1.21 -9.18 28.14
CA ALA A 555 -2.63 -9.28 27.80
C ALA A 555 -2.88 -8.75 26.39
N TYR A 556 -3.75 -9.45 25.68
CA TYR A 556 -4.31 -9.04 24.39
C TYR A 556 -5.75 -8.59 24.61
N ILE A 557 -6.19 -7.54 23.92
CA ILE A 557 -7.61 -7.17 23.91
C ILE A 557 -8.45 -8.31 23.30
N GLU A 558 -9.63 -8.56 23.86
CA GLU A 558 -10.59 -9.51 23.29
C GLU A 558 -11.15 -9.01 21.94
N VAL A 559 -11.50 -9.94 21.05
CA VAL A 559 -12.01 -9.62 19.70
C VAL A 559 -13.26 -8.73 19.78
N GLU A 560 -14.16 -9.04 20.72
CA GLU A 560 -15.41 -8.33 20.95
C GLU A 560 -15.15 -6.90 21.43
N ARG A 561 -14.14 -6.71 22.30
CA ARG A 561 -13.73 -5.38 22.78
C ARG A 561 -13.01 -4.59 21.71
N LEU A 562 -12.19 -5.24 20.86
CA LEU A 562 -11.61 -4.61 19.68
C LEU A 562 -12.71 -4.11 18.74
N VAL A 563 -13.70 -4.94 18.40
CA VAL A 563 -14.82 -4.53 17.55
C VAL A 563 -15.64 -3.41 18.21
N ALA A 564 -15.94 -3.50 19.51
CA ALA A 564 -16.65 -2.46 20.24
C ALA A 564 -15.90 -1.12 20.28
N SER A 565 -14.57 -1.16 20.34
CA SER A 565 -13.72 0.04 20.38
C SER A 565 -13.83 0.92 19.13
N THR A 566 -14.21 0.34 17.99
CA THR A 566 -14.33 1.04 16.71
C THR A 566 -15.37 2.15 16.73
N GLY A 567 -16.37 2.07 17.63
CA GLY A 567 -17.52 2.97 17.63
C GLY A 567 -18.63 2.57 16.67
N ALA A 568 -18.45 1.48 15.90
CA ALA A 568 -19.44 0.97 14.96
C ALA A 568 -19.51 -0.57 14.97
N PRO A 569 -19.73 -1.24 16.12
CA PRO A 569 -19.62 -2.69 16.24
C PRO A 569 -20.53 -3.48 15.28
N GLU A 570 -21.68 -2.92 14.91
CA GLU A 570 -22.66 -3.54 14.01
C GLU A 570 -22.35 -3.33 12.51
N ALA A 571 -21.29 -2.59 12.16
CA ALA A 571 -20.97 -2.26 10.76
C ALA A 571 -20.34 -3.41 9.96
N GLY A 572 -19.97 -4.51 10.64
CA GLY A 572 -19.40 -5.70 10.02
C GLY A 572 -17.88 -5.58 9.78
N TYR A 573 -17.16 -6.59 10.29
CA TYR A 573 -15.69 -6.63 10.27
C TYR A 573 -15.18 -8.01 9.87
N CYS A 574 -14.05 -8.03 9.19
CA CYS A 574 -13.24 -9.24 9.03
C CYS A 574 -12.27 -9.36 10.22
N THR A 575 -12.41 -10.46 10.96
CA THR A 575 -11.55 -10.82 12.11
C THR A 575 -10.78 -12.12 11.86
N ALA A 576 -10.69 -12.57 10.61
CA ALA A 576 -10.18 -13.89 10.24
C ALA A 576 -8.77 -14.17 10.76
N CYS A 577 -7.91 -13.15 10.81
CA CYS A 577 -6.54 -13.26 11.31
C CYS A 577 -6.46 -13.66 12.80
N PHE A 578 -7.55 -13.44 13.55
CA PHE A 578 -7.68 -13.83 14.95
C PHE A 578 -8.51 -15.11 15.12
N THR A 579 -9.60 -15.25 14.36
CA THR A 579 -10.62 -16.29 14.57
C THR A 579 -10.48 -17.50 13.65
N GLY A 580 -9.79 -17.37 12.51
CA GLY A 580 -9.73 -18.38 11.45
C GLY A 580 -11.01 -18.48 10.61
N SER A 581 -12.03 -17.66 10.91
CA SER A 581 -13.27 -17.59 10.15
C SER A 581 -13.13 -16.56 9.03
N TYR A 582 -12.82 -17.06 7.84
CA TYR A 582 -12.70 -16.26 6.62
C TYR A 582 -14.08 -16.05 5.99
N PRO A 583 -14.47 -14.80 5.62
CA PRO A 583 -15.77 -14.55 4.97
C PRO A 583 -15.90 -15.16 3.58
N ILE A 584 -14.76 -15.40 2.91
CA ILE A 584 -14.69 -16.07 1.60
C ILE A 584 -13.85 -17.32 1.77
N GLU A 585 -14.27 -18.43 1.15
CA GLU A 585 -13.51 -19.67 1.13
C GLU A 585 -12.12 -19.47 0.51
N VAL A 586 -11.09 -19.95 1.20
CA VAL A 586 -9.70 -19.79 0.79
C VAL A 586 -9.16 -21.10 0.24
N PRO A 587 -8.67 -21.15 -1.01
CA PRO A 587 -8.06 -22.36 -1.56
C PRO A 587 -6.80 -22.79 -0.79
N VAL A 588 -6.65 -24.09 -0.54
CA VAL A 588 -5.51 -24.67 0.21
C VAL A 588 -4.15 -24.37 -0.44
N ALA A 589 -4.10 -24.25 -1.77
CA ALA A 589 -2.87 -23.98 -2.52
C ALA A 589 -2.51 -22.48 -2.60
N LEU A 590 -3.30 -21.58 -2.01
CA LEU A 590 -3.07 -20.14 -2.13
C LEU A 590 -1.80 -19.71 -1.39
N HIS A 591 -0.92 -19.03 -2.11
CA HIS A 591 0.30 -18.43 -1.57
C HIS A 591 0.71 -17.22 -2.43
N LYS A 592 1.57 -16.35 -1.87
CA LYS A 592 2.00 -15.08 -2.48
C LYS A 592 2.49 -15.20 -3.94
N GLY A 593 3.18 -16.29 -4.27
CA GLY A 593 3.79 -16.54 -5.59
C GLY A 593 2.95 -17.40 -6.53
N VAL A 594 1.66 -17.64 -6.24
CA VAL A 594 0.83 -18.63 -6.96
C VAL A 594 0.78 -18.42 -8.49
N LEU A 595 0.90 -17.16 -8.95
CA LEU A 595 0.90 -16.83 -10.38
C LEU A 595 2.30 -16.85 -11.03
N GLU A 596 3.37 -16.74 -10.26
CA GLU A 596 4.75 -16.62 -10.75
C GLU A 596 5.42 -17.97 -11.09
N GLY A 597 4.70 -19.09 -10.96
CA GLY A 597 5.14 -20.40 -11.43
C GLY A 597 6.38 -20.96 -10.71
N ALA A 598 6.62 -20.57 -9.45
CA ALA A 598 7.79 -21.06 -8.73
C ALA A 598 7.59 -22.53 -8.29
N SER A 599 8.41 -23.42 -8.84
CA SER A 599 8.68 -24.75 -8.30
C SER A 599 9.37 -24.62 -6.93
N CYS A 600 8.57 -24.50 -5.87
CA CYS A 600 9.07 -24.38 -4.50
C CYS A 600 8.54 -25.55 -3.66
N GLY A 601 8.98 -26.77 -3.97
CA GLY A 601 8.75 -27.98 -3.17
C GLY A 601 7.31 -28.45 -3.16
N ASP A 602 7.10 -29.76 -3.19
CA ASP A 602 5.77 -30.34 -3.04
C ASP A 602 5.04 -29.73 -1.84
N PRO A 603 3.75 -29.35 -1.97
CA PRO A 603 2.96 -28.95 -0.82
C PRO A 603 2.94 -30.12 0.16
N LYS A 604 3.56 -29.95 1.33
CA LYS A 604 3.33 -30.89 2.43
C LYS A 604 1.85 -30.77 2.79
N PRO A 605 1.11 -31.89 2.84
CA PRO A 605 -0.30 -31.85 3.21
C PRO A 605 -0.43 -31.22 4.59
N VAL A 606 -1.22 -30.14 4.67
CA VAL A 606 -1.73 -29.62 5.93
C VAL A 606 -2.53 -30.75 6.55
N GLY A 607 -2.04 -31.31 7.66
CA GLY A 607 -2.68 -32.44 8.31
C GLY A 607 -4.13 -32.10 8.64
N ALA A 608 -5.06 -32.77 7.99
CA ALA A 608 -6.46 -32.76 8.40
C ALA A 608 -6.51 -33.20 9.86
N ALA A 609 -7.06 -32.36 10.73
CA ALA A 609 -7.45 -32.75 12.07
C ALA A 609 -8.53 -33.84 11.93
N ALA A 610 -8.08 -35.09 11.90
CA ALA A 610 -8.94 -36.24 12.02
C ALA A 610 -9.55 -36.22 13.42
N THR A 611 -10.86 -36.13 13.45
CA THR A 611 -11.73 -36.36 14.60
C THR A 611 -11.29 -37.63 15.34
N LEU A 612 -10.58 -37.48 16.45
CA LEU A 612 -10.30 -38.58 17.37
C LEU A 612 -11.43 -38.64 18.41
N LEU A 613 -12.51 -39.32 18.02
CA LEU A 613 -13.32 -40.06 18.98
C LEU A 613 -12.87 -41.52 18.92
N ASP A 614 -12.52 -42.02 20.11
CA ASP A 614 -12.44 -43.40 20.55
C ASP A 614 -11.31 -44.32 20.04
N GLY A 615 -10.53 -44.83 20.98
CA GLY A 615 -9.60 -45.93 20.74
C GLY A 615 -8.60 -46.24 21.85
N VAL A 616 -9.00 -46.28 23.12
CA VAL A 616 -8.16 -46.86 24.19
C VAL A 616 -8.19 -48.38 24.05
N GLY A 617 -7.10 -48.97 23.59
CA GLY A 617 -6.89 -50.42 23.60
C GLY A 617 -6.54 -50.94 24.99
N GLY A 618 -7.31 -51.93 25.47
CA GLY A 618 -6.96 -52.81 26.59
C GLY A 618 -7.26 -54.27 26.19
N PRO A 619 -6.45 -55.26 26.60
CA PRO A 619 -6.29 -56.50 25.84
C PRO A 619 -7.22 -57.63 26.27
N GLY A 620 -7.63 -58.43 25.28
CA GLY A 620 -7.87 -59.87 25.38
C GLY A 620 -9.08 -60.33 26.21
N VAL A 621 -10.00 -61.04 25.56
CA VAL A 621 -10.54 -62.35 26.00
C VAL A 621 -11.55 -62.82 24.94
N ARG A 622 -11.52 -64.13 24.68
CA ARG A 622 -12.30 -64.89 23.69
C ARG A 622 -13.81 -64.61 23.74
N ALA A 623 -14.42 -64.45 22.57
CA ALA A 623 -15.87 -64.50 22.41
C ALA A 623 -16.40 -65.94 22.47
N PRO A 624 -17.54 -66.20 23.12
CA PRO A 624 -18.42 -67.30 22.76
C PRO A 624 -19.56 -66.81 21.85
N SER A 625 -19.94 -67.69 20.95
CA SER A 625 -21.05 -67.59 20.00
C SER A 625 -22.42 -67.51 20.68
N ARG A 626 -23.37 -66.78 20.06
CA ARG A 626 -24.80 -67.18 19.92
C ARG A 626 -25.59 -66.20 19.04
N SER A 627 -26.04 -66.76 17.91
CA SER A 627 -27.39 -66.77 17.28
C SER A 627 -28.40 -65.60 17.41
N PRO A 628 -29.27 -65.44 16.38
CA PRO A 628 -30.01 -64.22 16.06
C PRO A 628 -31.47 -64.23 16.55
N GLY A 629 -32.13 -63.07 16.57
CA GLY A 629 -33.59 -63.03 16.70
C GLY A 629 -34.18 -61.64 16.92
N ASP A 630 -35.01 -61.23 15.95
CA ASP A 630 -36.23 -60.43 16.04
C ASP A 630 -36.22 -58.97 16.52
N GLY A 631 -36.46 -58.08 15.55
CA GLY A 631 -37.84 -57.64 15.27
C GLY A 631 -38.40 -56.48 16.11
N ARG A 632 -38.41 -55.28 15.53
CA ARG A 632 -39.60 -54.54 15.06
C ARG A 632 -39.20 -53.21 14.45
#